data_AF-A0A6J6LZM2-F1
#
_entry.id   AF-A0A6J6LZM2-F1
#
_cell.length_a   1.000
_cell.length_b   1.000
_cell.length_c   1.000
_cell.angle_alpha   90.00
_cell.angle_beta   90.00
_cell.angle_gamma   90.00
#
_symmetry.space_group_name_H-M   'P 1'
#
loop_
_entity.id
_entity.type
_entity.pdbx_description
1 polymer ?
#
loop_
_entity_poly.entity_id
_entity_poly.type
_entity_poly.pdbx_seq_one_letter_code
_entity_poly.pdbx_strand_id
1 'polypeptide(L)'
;MTIKYAKSLAAAGAVALSLLVVAPSNAVEETPATIHVVSQVVNDNLGTKLASDFTFSVKFGGADIAGSPFAGADGAGTTFTVAPGSYVVMVNYVDGYDGVWSGSEHINGQVVIGAGEEVTIVRTSSDFGVAVVDDGQTTETGGTLPKTSSPWFNALGVGLLLSAVGTIGLRKFATSK
;
A
#
# COMPACT_ATOMS: atom_id res chain seq x y z
N MET A 1 -72.40 37.63 71.53
CA MET A 1 -71.32 36.68 71.85
C MET A 1 -70.33 36.70 70.71
N THR A 2 -69.12 37.21 70.93
CA THR A 2 -68.17 37.53 69.85
C THR A 2 -67.00 36.56 69.89
N ILE A 3 -66.82 35.76 68.82
CA ILE A 3 -65.69 34.83 68.71
C ILE A 3 -64.67 35.41 67.71
N LYS A 4 -63.46 35.69 68.21
CA LYS A 4 -62.31 36.07 67.40
C LYS A 4 -61.57 34.79 67.00
N TYR A 5 -61.34 34.57 65.70
CA TYR A 5 -60.42 33.52 65.24
C TYR A 5 -59.07 34.14 64.88
N ALA A 6 -58.00 33.59 65.46
CA ALA A 6 -56.64 34.06 65.25
C ALA A 6 -56.05 33.53 63.94
N LYS A 7 -55.23 34.37 63.29
CA LYS A 7 -54.53 34.03 62.05
C LYS A 7 -53.31 33.17 62.37
N SER A 8 -53.37 31.87 62.06
CA SER A 8 -52.21 30.97 62.17
C SER A 8 -51.34 31.08 60.91
N LEU A 9 -50.06 31.39 61.09
CA LEU A 9 -49.07 31.44 60.02
C LEU A 9 -48.21 30.17 60.10
N ALA A 10 -48.51 29.18 59.25
CA ALA A 10 -47.70 27.99 59.14
C ALA A 10 -46.41 28.30 58.36
N ALA A 11 -45.29 28.44 59.09
CA ALA A 11 -43.96 28.50 58.47
C ALA A 11 -43.55 27.10 58.00
N ALA A 12 -43.81 26.79 56.73
CA ALA A 12 -43.25 25.60 56.09
C ALA A 12 -41.74 25.83 55.86
N GLY A 13 -40.90 25.13 56.63
CA GLY A 13 -39.46 25.17 56.44
C GLY A 13 -39.07 24.58 55.09
N ALA A 14 -38.39 25.37 54.26
CA ALA A 14 -37.87 24.88 52.99
C ALA A 14 -36.66 23.96 53.24
N VAL A 15 -36.78 22.68 52.89
CA VAL A 15 -35.63 21.78 52.81
C VAL A 15 -34.88 22.12 51.53
N ALA A 16 -33.73 22.79 51.66
CA ALA A 16 -32.83 23.01 50.54
C ALA A 16 -32.22 21.66 50.12
N LEU A 17 -32.69 21.12 49.01
CA LEU A 17 -32.08 19.97 48.38
C LEU A 17 -30.78 20.45 47.70
N SER A 18 -29.65 20.30 48.37
CA SER A 18 -28.34 20.62 47.80
C SER A 18 -28.07 19.73 46.59
N LEU A 19 -28.36 20.24 45.40
CA LEU A 19 -28.05 19.58 44.14
C LEU A 19 -26.52 19.51 44.02
N LEU A 20 -25.96 18.31 44.17
CA LEU A 20 -24.55 18.08 43.89
C LEU A 20 -24.33 18.31 42.39
N VAL A 21 -23.77 19.47 42.04
CA VAL A 21 -23.22 19.69 40.70
C VAL A 21 -21.97 18.82 40.60
N VAL A 22 -22.18 17.58 40.15
CA VAL A 22 -21.11 16.82 39.52
C VAL A 22 -20.74 17.64 38.29
N ALA A 23 -19.57 18.29 38.33
CA ALA A 23 -18.99 18.90 37.14
C ALA A 23 -18.95 17.84 36.03
N PRO A 24 -19.17 18.19 34.76
CA PRO A 24 -19.07 17.21 33.68
C PRO A 24 -17.71 16.53 33.81
N SER A 25 -17.74 15.20 33.98
CA SER A 25 -16.54 14.37 33.99
C SER A 25 -15.67 14.81 32.82
N ASN A 26 -14.40 15.16 33.08
CA ASN A 26 -13.50 15.70 32.08
C ASN A 26 -13.65 14.90 30.78
N ALA A 27 -14.24 15.53 29.77
CA ALA A 27 -14.22 14.98 28.43
C ALA A 27 -12.76 15.03 28.01
N VAL A 28 -12.09 13.88 28.05
CA VAL A 28 -10.86 13.69 27.30
C VAL A 28 -11.28 13.87 25.86
N GLU A 29 -10.90 14.98 25.23
CA GLU A 29 -10.96 15.07 23.78
C GLU A 29 -9.95 14.05 23.27
N GLU A 30 -10.47 12.89 22.84
CA GLU A 30 -9.71 11.86 22.15
C GLU A 30 -9.15 12.48 20.87
N THR A 31 -7.87 12.89 20.91
CA THR A 31 -7.17 13.42 19.74
C THR A 31 -7.26 12.38 18.62
N PRO A 32 -7.96 12.65 17.52
CA PRO A 32 -8.20 11.65 16.50
C PRO A 32 -6.88 11.23 15.85
N ALA A 33 -6.86 9.99 15.38
CA ALA A 33 -5.75 9.37 14.69
C ALA A 33 -6.06 9.27 13.19
N THR A 34 -5.03 9.02 12.38
CA THR A 34 -5.15 8.99 10.91
C THR A 34 -4.60 7.67 10.34
N ILE A 35 -5.40 6.98 9.54
CA ILE A 35 -5.00 5.77 8.80
C ILE A 35 -5.07 6.06 7.30
N HIS A 36 -3.95 5.88 6.59
CA HIS A 36 -3.89 5.89 5.13
C HIS A 36 -3.84 4.44 4.61
N VAL A 37 -4.79 4.06 3.77
CA VAL A 37 -4.81 2.76 3.08
C VAL A 37 -4.40 2.95 1.63
N VAL A 38 -3.22 2.45 1.26
CA VAL A 38 -2.68 2.53 -0.10
C VAL A 38 -2.80 1.17 -0.77
N SER A 39 -3.31 1.17 -2.00
CA SER A 39 -3.32 0.01 -2.89
C SER A 39 -2.22 0.16 -3.94
N GLN A 40 -1.36 -0.83 -4.04
CA GLN A 40 -0.35 -0.97 -5.08
C GLN A 40 -0.67 -2.22 -5.89
N VAL A 41 -0.49 -2.17 -7.20
CA VAL A 41 -0.76 -3.30 -8.09
C VAL A 41 0.46 -3.56 -8.97
N VAL A 42 0.88 -4.82 -9.02
CA VAL A 42 1.90 -5.32 -9.95
C VAL A 42 1.20 -6.21 -10.98
N ASN A 43 1.53 -5.98 -12.24
CA ASN A 43 0.97 -6.64 -13.41
C ASN A 43 2.14 -7.14 -14.29
N ASP A 44 2.81 -8.22 -13.90
CA ASP A 44 3.96 -8.79 -14.61
C ASP A 44 3.68 -10.16 -15.27
N ASN A 45 2.48 -10.72 -15.09
CA ASN A 45 2.03 -11.99 -15.65
C ASN A 45 0.75 -11.83 -16.51
N LEU A 46 0.70 -10.75 -17.33
CA LEU A 46 -0.41 -10.38 -18.22
C LEU A 46 -1.67 -9.84 -17.51
N GLY A 47 -1.60 -9.58 -16.20
CA GLY A 47 -2.61 -8.84 -15.45
C GLY A 47 -2.81 -7.42 -15.99
N THR A 48 -3.99 -6.86 -15.75
CA THR A 48 -4.37 -5.50 -16.23
C THR A 48 -5.11 -4.67 -15.18
N LYS A 49 -5.20 -5.16 -13.94
CA LYS A 49 -5.96 -4.49 -12.88
C LYS A 49 -5.31 -3.19 -12.44
N LEU A 50 -6.15 -2.22 -12.09
CA LEU A 50 -5.77 -0.96 -11.46
C LEU A 50 -6.00 -1.04 -9.94
N ALA A 51 -5.40 -0.12 -9.18
CA ALA A 51 -5.60 -0.03 -7.72
C ALA A 51 -7.10 0.05 -7.34
N SER A 52 -7.91 0.71 -8.17
CA SER A 52 -9.36 0.86 -8.00
C SER A 52 -10.19 -0.41 -8.22
N ASP A 53 -9.63 -1.44 -8.86
CA ASP A 53 -10.32 -2.73 -9.03
C ASP A 53 -10.33 -3.55 -7.73
N PHE A 54 -9.49 -3.20 -6.76
CA PHE A 54 -9.45 -3.83 -5.44
C PHE A 54 -10.37 -3.08 -4.49
N THR A 55 -11.41 -3.74 -3.98
CA THR A 55 -12.31 -3.15 -2.98
C THR A 55 -11.79 -3.44 -1.57
N PHE A 56 -11.65 -2.41 -0.75
CA PHE A 56 -11.16 -2.47 0.62
C PHE A 56 -12.25 -2.15 1.65
N SER A 57 -12.02 -2.59 2.89
CA SER A 57 -12.82 -2.29 4.08
C SER A 57 -11.90 -2.04 5.26
N VAL A 58 -12.05 -0.92 5.96
CA VAL A 58 -11.49 -0.71 7.30
C VAL A 58 -12.57 -1.08 8.32
N LYS A 59 -12.25 -1.97 9.26
CA LYS A 59 -13.19 -2.44 10.28
C LYS A 59 -12.72 -2.17 11.70
N PHE A 60 -13.68 -1.87 12.57
CA PHE A 60 -13.51 -1.75 14.02
C PHE A 60 -14.50 -2.69 14.71
N GLY A 61 -14.04 -3.51 15.67
CA GLY A 61 -14.90 -4.49 16.33
C GLY A 61 -15.59 -5.51 15.38
N GLY A 62 -15.05 -5.69 14.16
CA GLY A 62 -15.63 -6.57 13.12
C GLY A 62 -16.63 -5.89 12.18
N ALA A 63 -17.06 -4.66 12.45
CA ALA A 63 -17.96 -3.88 11.59
C ALA A 63 -17.20 -2.86 10.75
N ASP A 64 -17.69 -2.57 9.53
CA ASP A 64 -17.14 -1.51 8.68
C ASP A 64 -17.31 -0.12 9.31
N ILE A 65 -16.27 0.71 9.23
CA ILE A 65 -16.34 2.10 9.68
C ILE A 65 -16.93 3.01 8.59
N ALA A 66 -17.26 4.25 8.95
CA ALA A 66 -17.71 5.25 7.98
C ALA A 66 -16.68 5.42 6.85
N GLY A 67 -17.16 5.39 5.59
CA GLY A 67 -16.30 5.39 4.40
C GLY A 67 -15.85 4.01 3.92
N SER A 68 -16.21 2.92 4.61
CA SER A 68 -16.02 1.55 4.12
C SER A 68 -17.35 0.91 3.66
N PRO A 69 -17.34 0.02 2.65
CA PRO A 69 -16.21 -0.32 1.78
C PRO A 69 -15.88 0.79 0.76
N PHE A 70 -14.67 0.76 0.20
CA PHE A 70 -14.15 1.74 -0.74
C PHE A 70 -13.30 1.08 -1.84
N ALA A 71 -13.15 1.75 -2.98
CA ALA A 71 -12.19 1.33 -4.02
C ALA A 71 -10.77 1.73 -3.61
N GLY A 72 -9.78 0.86 -3.89
CA GLY A 72 -8.38 1.13 -3.64
C GLY A 72 -7.86 2.33 -4.44
N ALA A 73 -6.86 3.02 -3.88
CA ALA A 73 -6.16 4.12 -4.54
C ALA A 73 -4.65 3.95 -4.35
N ASP A 74 -3.90 4.30 -5.38
CA ASP A 74 -2.44 4.37 -5.36
C ASP A 74 -1.95 5.72 -4.81
N GLY A 75 -0.63 5.94 -4.82
CA GLY A 75 -0.02 7.17 -4.35
C GLY A 75 -0.31 7.44 -2.87
N ALA A 76 -1.14 8.45 -2.59
CA ALA A 76 -1.54 8.83 -1.24
C ALA A 76 -2.61 7.90 -0.60
N GLY A 77 -3.25 7.03 -1.40
CA GLY A 77 -4.27 6.11 -0.91
C GLY A 77 -5.58 6.79 -0.45
N THR A 78 -6.29 6.14 0.45
CA THR A 78 -7.52 6.64 1.09
C THR A 78 -7.28 6.92 2.57
N THR A 79 -7.59 8.13 3.02
CA THR A 79 -7.39 8.59 4.40
C THR A 79 -8.64 8.41 5.26
N PHE A 80 -8.48 7.87 6.47
CA PHE A 80 -9.52 7.75 7.49
C PHE A 80 -9.09 8.48 8.76
N THR A 81 -9.92 9.39 9.25
CA THR A 81 -9.80 9.97 10.59
C THR A 81 -10.61 9.12 11.56
N VAL A 82 -9.96 8.57 12.58
CA VAL A 82 -10.53 7.56 13.48
C VAL A 82 -10.23 7.87 14.95
N ALA A 83 -10.94 7.22 15.87
CA ALA A 83 -10.54 7.21 17.28
C ALA A 83 -9.32 6.29 17.48
N PRO A 84 -8.55 6.45 18.57
CA PRO A 84 -7.50 5.49 18.93
C PRO A 84 -8.07 4.09 19.13
N GLY A 85 -7.34 3.06 18.70
CA GLY A 85 -7.83 1.68 18.80
C GLY A 85 -7.14 0.67 17.89
N SER A 86 -7.80 -0.47 17.72
CA SER A 86 -7.35 -1.56 16.85
C SER A 86 -8.35 -1.77 15.71
N TYR A 87 -7.83 -1.71 14.49
CA TYR A 87 -8.56 -1.77 13.23
C TYR A 87 -8.03 -2.93 12.38
N VAL A 88 -8.89 -3.46 11.50
CA VAL A 88 -8.47 -4.43 10.48
C VAL A 88 -8.84 -3.90 9.11
N VAL A 89 -7.84 -3.70 8.27
CA VAL A 89 -8.01 -3.41 6.85
C VAL A 89 -8.06 -4.73 6.09
N MET A 90 -9.12 -4.94 5.33
CA MET A 90 -9.31 -6.11 4.47
C MET A 90 -9.48 -5.68 3.02
N VAL A 91 -9.19 -6.61 2.11
CA VAL A 91 -9.42 -6.46 0.67
C VAL A 91 -10.26 -7.64 0.19
N ASN A 92 -11.21 -7.37 -0.69
CA ASN A 92 -11.98 -8.43 -1.34
C ASN A 92 -11.08 -9.26 -2.26
N TYR A 93 -11.41 -10.55 -2.40
CA TYR A 93 -10.71 -11.43 -3.35
C TYR A 93 -10.87 -10.93 -4.79
N VAL A 94 -9.76 -10.91 -5.52
CA VAL A 94 -9.71 -10.61 -6.96
C VAL A 94 -9.02 -11.80 -7.63
N ASP A 95 -9.72 -12.43 -8.58
CA ASP A 95 -9.19 -13.59 -9.29
C ASP A 95 -7.92 -13.24 -10.08
N GLY A 96 -6.96 -14.17 -10.09
CA GLY A 96 -5.63 -13.98 -10.67
C GLY A 96 -4.63 -13.15 -9.86
N TYR A 97 -4.98 -12.66 -8.66
CA TYR A 97 -4.09 -11.86 -7.81
C TYR A 97 -3.96 -12.42 -6.39
N ASP A 98 -2.75 -12.34 -5.83
CA ASP A 98 -2.48 -12.46 -4.39
C ASP A 98 -1.82 -11.16 -3.90
N GLY A 99 -1.58 -10.99 -2.60
CA GLY A 99 -0.92 -9.79 -2.14
C GLY A 99 -0.40 -9.79 -0.71
N VAL A 100 0.53 -8.88 -0.48
CA VAL A 100 1.31 -8.74 0.75
C VAL A 100 0.99 -7.39 1.39
N TRP A 101 0.90 -7.37 2.72
CA TRP A 101 0.76 -6.14 3.51
C TRP A 101 2.13 -5.62 3.93
N SER A 102 2.32 -4.31 3.87
CA SER A 102 3.48 -3.60 4.43
C SER A 102 3.04 -2.28 5.09
N GLY A 103 3.88 -1.73 5.96
CA GLY A 103 3.52 -0.65 6.89
C GLY A 103 4.06 -0.98 8.28
N SER A 104 4.45 0.04 9.03
CA SER A 104 5.51 0.02 10.05
C SER A 104 5.54 -1.23 10.95
N GLU A 105 4.41 -1.62 11.55
CA GLU A 105 4.32 -2.75 12.48
C GLU A 105 3.04 -3.61 12.25
N HIS A 106 2.48 -3.58 11.04
CA HIS A 106 1.08 -3.94 10.78
C HIS A 106 0.92 -5.21 9.94
N ILE A 107 0.93 -6.37 10.62
CA ILE A 107 0.83 -7.69 9.98
C ILE A 107 -0.61 -8.01 9.57
N ASN A 108 -0.79 -8.45 8.31
CA ASN A 108 -2.06 -8.94 7.76
C ASN A 108 -3.24 -7.96 7.87
N GLY A 109 -2.99 -6.66 7.65
CA GLY A 109 -4.02 -5.64 7.67
C GLY A 109 -4.39 -5.11 9.06
N GLN A 110 -3.80 -5.64 10.14
CA GLN A 110 -4.07 -5.18 11.51
C GLN A 110 -3.33 -3.87 11.79
N VAL A 111 -4.08 -2.81 12.13
CA VAL A 111 -3.55 -1.49 12.49
C VAL A 111 -3.94 -1.18 13.94
N VAL A 112 -2.96 -1.05 14.82
CA VAL A 112 -3.14 -0.51 16.17
C VAL A 112 -2.60 0.92 16.14
N ILE A 113 -3.39 1.88 16.60
CA ILE A 113 -3.07 3.31 16.48
C ILE A 113 -3.51 4.10 17.73
N GLY A 114 -2.62 4.97 18.21
CA GLY A 114 -2.79 5.84 19.37
C GLY A 114 -3.33 7.24 19.05
N ALA A 115 -3.57 8.05 20.08
CA ALA A 115 -4.13 9.39 19.96
C ALA A 115 -3.17 10.35 19.23
N GLY A 116 -3.66 10.98 18.15
CA GLY A 116 -2.87 11.86 17.29
C GLY A 116 -1.80 11.17 16.43
N GLU A 117 -1.76 9.83 16.38
CA GLU A 117 -0.85 9.10 15.51
C GLU A 117 -1.33 9.08 14.05
N GLU A 118 -0.39 8.90 13.13
CA GLU A 118 -0.63 8.78 11.69
C GLU A 118 0.09 7.52 11.18
N VAL A 119 -0.66 6.62 10.53
CA VAL A 119 -0.17 5.35 10.01
C VAL A 119 -0.51 5.22 8.54
N THR A 120 0.46 4.78 7.74
CA THR A 120 0.22 4.32 6.37
C THR A 120 0.38 2.80 6.31
N ILE A 121 -0.65 2.13 5.78
CA ILE A 121 -0.63 0.71 5.46
C ILE A 121 -0.81 0.51 3.96
N VAL A 122 0.04 -0.34 3.38
CA VAL A 122 0.10 -0.61 1.94
C VAL A 122 -0.25 -2.05 1.68
N ARG A 123 -1.18 -2.29 0.76
CA ARG A 123 -1.44 -3.60 0.15
C ARG A 123 -0.83 -3.61 -1.24
N THR A 124 0.18 -4.43 -1.46
CA THR A 124 0.65 -4.74 -2.81
C THR A 124 -0.04 -6.00 -3.28
N SER A 125 -0.87 -5.90 -4.32
CA SER A 125 -1.47 -7.03 -5.02
C SER A 125 -0.70 -7.32 -6.30
N SER A 126 -0.15 -8.52 -6.44
CA SER A 126 0.55 -8.98 -7.64
C SER A 126 -0.31 -10.00 -8.37
N ASP A 127 -0.32 -9.94 -9.70
CA ASP A 127 -0.87 -11.03 -10.49
C ASP A 127 -0.01 -12.30 -10.35
N PHE A 128 -0.62 -13.44 -10.65
CA PHE A 128 0.09 -14.72 -10.74
C PHE A 128 -0.26 -15.43 -12.04
N GLY A 129 0.76 -15.98 -12.70
CA GLY A 129 0.57 -16.78 -13.90
C GLY A 129 1.88 -17.16 -14.56
N VAL A 130 1.78 -17.67 -15.78
CA VAL A 130 2.93 -17.70 -16.68
C VAL A 130 2.77 -16.50 -17.60
N ALA A 131 3.68 -15.54 -17.51
CA ALA A 131 3.89 -14.59 -18.59
C ALA A 131 4.29 -15.41 -19.83
N VAL A 132 3.30 -15.71 -20.69
CA VAL A 132 3.57 -16.31 -21.99
C VAL A 132 4.28 -15.23 -22.78
N VAL A 133 5.60 -15.31 -22.82
CA VAL A 133 6.38 -14.58 -23.79
C VAL A 133 5.89 -15.10 -25.14
N ASP A 134 5.12 -14.27 -25.84
CA ASP A 134 4.94 -14.42 -27.27
C ASP A 134 6.30 -14.13 -27.89
N ASP A 135 7.17 -15.15 -27.87
CA ASP A 135 8.27 -15.29 -28.84
C ASP A 135 7.58 -15.40 -30.18
N GLY A 136 7.21 -14.23 -30.71
CA GLY A 136 6.37 -14.10 -31.86
C GLY A 136 7.05 -14.79 -33.01
N GLN A 137 6.66 -16.04 -33.26
CA GLN A 137 6.98 -16.74 -34.49
C GLN A 137 6.26 -16.02 -35.61
N THR A 138 6.90 -14.94 -36.08
CA THR A 138 6.85 -14.59 -37.48
C THR A 138 7.20 -15.87 -38.23
N THR A 139 6.18 -16.51 -38.77
CA THR A 139 6.33 -17.57 -39.75
C THR A 139 6.81 -16.90 -41.02
N GLU A 140 8.09 -16.52 -41.02
CA GLU A 140 8.84 -15.98 -42.14
C GLU A 140 8.70 -16.96 -43.31
N THR A 141 7.72 -16.68 -44.17
CA THR A 141 7.39 -17.51 -45.31
C THR A 141 8.45 -17.28 -46.40
N GLY A 142 9.62 -17.89 -46.20
CA GLY A 142 10.68 -17.99 -47.20
C GLY A 142 11.34 -16.66 -47.61
N GLY A 143 11.45 -15.68 -46.71
CA GLY A 143 12.18 -14.44 -46.97
C GLY A 143 13.70 -14.66 -47.10
N THR A 144 14.33 -14.09 -48.13
CA THR A 144 15.79 -14.16 -48.29
C THR A 144 16.51 -13.26 -47.27
N LEU A 145 17.35 -13.85 -46.42
CA LEU A 145 18.11 -13.18 -45.37
C LEU A 145 19.00 -12.01 -45.87
N PRO A 146 18.89 -10.80 -45.32
CA PRO A 146 20.01 -9.86 -45.27
C PRO A 146 21.05 -10.36 -44.25
N LYS A 147 22.33 -10.43 -44.66
CA LYS A 147 23.43 -10.93 -43.81
C LYS A 147 23.89 -9.90 -42.76
N THR A 148 23.19 -9.75 -41.64
CA THR A 148 23.66 -8.92 -40.51
C THR A 148 23.37 -9.50 -39.11
N SER A 149 23.55 -10.82 -38.91
CA SER A 149 23.44 -11.45 -37.58
C SER A 149 24.64 -12.36 -37.32
N SER A 150 25.68 -11.83 -36.67
CA SER A 150 26.80 -12.64 -36.17
C SER A 150 26.39 -13.36 -34.88
N PRO A 151 26.37 -14.71 -34.84
CA PRO A 151 25.99 -15.43 -33.64
C PRO A 151 27.04 -15.27 -32.53
N TRP A 152 26.57 -15.18 -31.29
CA TRP A 152 27.35 -14.80 -30.10
C TRP A 152 28.46 -15.80 -29.69
N PHE A 153 28.45 -17.01 -30.24
CA PHE A 153 29.49 -18.02 -30.02
C PHE A 153 30.91 -17.57 -30.45
N ASN A 154 31.02 -16.55 -31.31
CA ASN A 154 32.31 -15.99 -31.73
C ASN A 154 33.08 -15.24 -30.62
N ALA A 155 32.44 -14.91 -29.48
CA ALA A 155 33.08 -14.17 -28.39
C ALA A 155 34.11 -15.00 -27.58
N LEU A 156 34.05 -16.33 -27.63
CA LEU A 156 34.94 -17.22 -26.87
C LEU A 156 36.24 -17.61 -27.61
N GLY A 157 36.43 -17.17 -28.86
CA GLY A 157 37.58 -17.53 -29.69
C GLY A 157 38.83 -16.64 -29.56
N VAL A 158 38.77 -15.53 -28.82
CA VAL A 158 39.80 -14.47 -28.86
C VAL A 158 40.91 -14.63 -27.79
N GLY A 159 40.81 -15.65 -26.93
CA GLY A 159 41.63 -15.75 -25.71
C GLY A 159 43.03 -16.39 -25.82
N LEU A 160 43.45 -16.94 -26.97
CA LEU A 160 44.59 -17.89 -27.02
C LEU A 160 45.56 -17.80 -28.22
N LEU A 161 45.77 -16.61 -28.81
CA LEU A 161 46.79 -16.41 -29.88
C LEU A 161 47.67 -15.15 -29.69
N LEU A 162 48.28 -15.03 -28.51
CA LEU A 162 49.35 -14.06 -28.23
C LEU A 162 50.61 -14.75 -27.71
N SER A 163 51.08 -15.77 -28.44
CA SER A 163 52.36 -16.44 -28.18
C SER A 163 53.08 -16.90 -29.47
N ALA A 164 54.09 -16.11 -29.85
CA ALA A 164 55.22 -16.47 -30.72
C ALA A 164 54.95 -16.77 -32.22
N VAL A 165 56.06 -16.77 -32.98
CA VAL A 165 56.20 -16.99 -34.43
C VAL A 165 55.59 -15.86 -35.30
N GLY A 166 56.34 -15.04 -36.05
CA GLY A 166 57.79 -15.01 -36.30
C GLY A 166 58.13 -15.34 -37.76
N THR A 167 58.81 -14.38 -38.41
CA THR A 167 59.56 -14.50 -39.68
C THR A 167 58.81 -14.46 -41.02
N ILE A 168 59.57 -14.01 -42.03
CA ILE A 168 59.34 -14.07 -43.50
C ILE A 168 58.35 -13.02 -44.07
N GLY A 169 58.81 -11.98 -44.79
CA GLY A 169 60.20 -11.53 -45.00
C GLY A 169 60.42 -10.60 -46.20
N LEU A 170 61.70 -10.28 -46.44
CA LEU A 170 62.34 -9.93 -47.72
C LEU A 170 61.82 -8.66 -48.47
N ARG A 171 62.65 -7.67 -48.85
CA ARG A 171 64.11 -7.68 -49.07
C ARG A 171 64.73 -6.27 -49.25
N LYS A 172 66.07 -6.23 -49.12
CA LYS A 172 67.04 -5.10 -49.19
C LYS A 172 66.90 -4.24 -50.48
N PHE A 173 67.35 -2.97 -50.60
CA PHE A 173 68.68 -2.34 -50.45
C PHE A 173 68.51 -0.79 -50.58
N ALA A 174 69.43 0.17 -50.32
CA ALA A 174 70.78 0.26 -49.73
C ALA A 174 71.08 1.74 -49.29
N THR A 175 72.35 2.16 -49.19
CA THR A 175 72.89 3.42 -48.63
C THR A 175 73.20 4.56 -49.64
N SER A 176 72.95 5.82 -49.27
CA SER A 176 73.84 7.01 -49.42
C SER A 176 73.17 8.22 -48.74
N LYS A 177 73.85 9.20 -48.14
CA LYS A 177 75.29 9.52 -48.12
C LYS A 177 75.65 10.18 -46.79
#